data_AF-A0A7W0SWU6-F1
#
_entry.id   AF-A0A7W0SWU6-F1
#
_cell.length_a   1.000
_cell.length_b   1.000
_cell.length_c   1.000
_cell.angle_alpha   90.00
_cell.angle_beta   90.00
_cell.angle_gamma   90.00
#
_symmetry.space_group_name_H-M   'P 1'
#
loop_
_entity.id
_entity.type
_entity.pdbx_description
1 polymer ?
#
loop_
_entity_poly.entity_id
_entity_poly.type
_entity_poly.pdbx_seq_one_letter_code
_entity_poly.pdbx_strand_id
1 'polypeptide(L)'
;MIAGLDQEQQLAALAVRGPVCILAGAGTGKTRTITHRIAHAVASGQVVAGHVLAVTFTARAAGELRSRLRQLGADGVSARTFHAAALAQLKYFAPRVLGGPIPPLVENKARLVAAAASAVGAHPDRALVRDLAGEIEWAKTSLIAPEDYRDRAAAADRHAPLEFGKVGAAYARYEQAKSDQGALDFEDLLLVTAYSLESHRDVCDEVRARYRYFVVDEYQDVNPLQQRLLDVWL
;
A
#
# COMPACT_ATOMS: atom_id res chain seq x y z
N MET A 1 15.24 -22.60 -15.57
CA MET A 1 14.60 -21.67 -14.61
C MET A 1 14.09 -22.31 -13.31
N ILE A 2 13.77 -23.61 -13.24
CA ILE A 2 13.26 -24.24 -12.00
C ILE A 2 14.27 -25.20 -11.32
N ALA A 3 15.37 -25.56 -11.98
CA ALA A 3 16.32 -26.58 -11.52
C ALA A 3 17.07 -26.25 -10.21
N GLY A 4 17.03 -24.99 -9.74
CA GLY A 4 17.63 -24.56 -8.48
C GLY A 4 16.64 -24.40 -7.33
N LEU A 5 15.40 -24.89 -7.47
CA LEU A 5 14.35 -24.80 -6.46
C LEU A 5 14.14 -26.18 -5.83
N ASP A 6 13.80 -26.22 -4.54
CA ASP A 6 13.30 -27.46 -3.91
C ASP A 6 11.91 -27.84 -4.45
N GLN A 7 11.39 -28.99 -4.04
CA GLN A 7 10.13 -29.52 -4.56
C GLN A 7 8.93 -28.60 -4.30
N GLU A 8 8.83 -28.00 -3.11
CA GLU A 8 7.72 -27.10 -2.75
C GLU A 8 7.81 -25.79 -3.54
N GLN A 9 9.01 -25.24 -3.66
CA GLN A 9 9.28 -24.06 -4.47
C GLN A 9 9.00 -24.30 -5.96
N GLN A 10 9.31 -25.49 -6.48
CA GLN A 10 8.96 -25.88 -7.84
C GLN A 10 7.45 -25.96 -8.04
N LEU A 11 6.72 -26.58 -7.10
CA LEU A 11 5.26 -26.65 -7.16
C LEU A 11 4.65 -25.24 -7.20
N ALA A 12 5.11 -24.34 -6.33
CA ALA A 12 4.68 -22.95 -6.34
C ALA A 12 5.04 -22.22 -7.65
N ALA A 13 6.24 -22.47 -8.20
CA ALA A 13 6.68 -21.85 -9.44
C ALA A 13 5.88 -22.32 -10.68
N LEU A 14 5.44 -23.58 -10.69
CA LEU A 14 4.65 -24.18 -11.77
C LEU A 14 3.16 -23.82 -11.67
N ALA A 15 2.67 -23.43 -10.50
CA ALA A 15 1.29 -22.97 -10.29
C ALA A 15 1.08 -21.55 -10.85
N VAL A 16 0.97 -21.43 -12.18
CA VAL A 16 0.85 -20.14 -12.88
C VAL A 16 -0.58 -19.58 -12.82
N ARG A 17 -1.62 -20.42 -12.84
CA ARG A 17 -3.01 -19.97 -12.85
C ARG A 17 -3.66 -20.08 -11.47
N GLY A 18 -4.62 -19.19 -11.23
CA GLY A 18 -5.40 -19.16 -9.99
C GLY A 18 -4.67 -18.53 -8.80
N PRO A 19 -5.37 -18.37 -7.66
CA PRO A 19 -4.78 -17.84 -6.45
C PRO A 19 -3.79 -18.83 -5.84
N VAL A 20 -2.63 -18.32 -5.40
CA VAL A 20 -1.58 -19.12 -4.74
C VAL A 20 -1.14 -18.38 -3.49
N CYS A 21 -1.18 -19.05 -2.34
CA CYS A 21 -0.63 -18.57 -1.08
C CYS A 21 0.65 -19.34 -0.77
N ILE A 22 1.76 -18.63 -0.54
CA ILE A 22 3.05 -19.22 -0.18
C ILE A 22 3.29 -18.93 1.31
N LEU A 23 3.12 -19.94 2.15
CA LEU A 23 3.41 -19.87 3.58
C LEU A 23 4.87 -20.27 3.80
N ALA A 24 5.71 -19.31 4.20
CA ALA A 24 7.15 -19.48 4.23
C ALA A 24 7.74 -18.81 5.48
N GLY A 25 8.50 -19.56 6.27
CA GLY A 25 9.24 -19.03 7.42
C GLY A 25 10.42 -18.14 7.00
N ALA A 26 11.02 -17.42 7.95
CA ALA A 26 12.21 -16.61 7.69
C ALA A 26 13.33 -17.46 7.07
N GLY A 27 14.00 -16.95 6.03
CA GLY A 27 15.13 -17.62 5.37
C GLY A 27 14.78 -18.81 4.45
N THR A 28 13.51 -19.19 4.33
CA THR A 28 13.07 -20.36 3.51
C THR A 28 13.02 -20.09 2.00
N GLY A 29 13.46 -18.92 1.55
CA GLY A 29 13.51 -18.59 0.12
C GLY A 29 12.20 -18.07 -0.47
N LYS A 30 11.23 -17.57 0.32
CA LYS A 30 9.97 -16.95 -0.16
C LYS A 30 10.15 -16.07 -1.39
N THR A 31 11.04 -15.07 -1.32
CA THR A 31 11.28 -14.16 -2.44
C THR A 31 11.88 -14.88 -3.64
N ARG A 32 12.72 -15.91 -3.44
CA ARG A 32 13.24 -16.74 -4.53
C ARG A 32 12.10 -17.46 -5.23
N THR A 33 11.22 -18.12 -4.50
CA THR A 33 10.02 -18.77 -5.03
C THR A 33 9.15 -17.80 -5.83
N ILE A 34 8.86 -16.62 -5.27
CA ILE A 34 8.08 -15.57 -5.92
C ILE A 34 8.71 -15.16 -7.27
N THR A 35 10.01 -14.83 -7.26
CA THR A 35 10.70 -14.39 -8.49
C THR A 35 10.74 -15.46 -9.56
N HIS A 36 10.99 -16.72 -9.19
CA HIS A 36 11.02 -17.83 -10.12
C HIS A 36 9.63 -18.17 -10.67
N ARG A 37 8.57 -18.05 -9.85
CA ARG A 37 7.18 -18.21 -10.29
C ARG A 37 6.82 -17.17 -11.36
N ILE A 38 7.12 -15.90 -11.10
CA ILE A 38 6.89 -14.81 -12.06
C ILE A 38 7.68 -15.06 -13.35
N ALA A 39 8.98 -15.33 -13.22
CA ALA A 39 9.85 -15.55 -14.38
C ALA A 39 9.39 -16.76 -15.21
N HIS A 40 9.01 -17.86 -14.56
CA HIS A 40 8.49 -19.05 -15.23
C HIS A 40 7.19 -18.76 -16.00
N ALA A 41 6.24 -18.05 -15.39
CA ALA A 41 5.01 -17.62 -16.05
C ALA A 41 5.28 -16.76 -17.30
N VAL A 42 6.28 -15.89 -17.23
CA VAL A 42 6.70 -15.03 -18.35
C VAL A 42 7.37 -15.85 -19.46
N ALA A 43 8.40 -16.65 -19.15
CA ALA A 43 9.15 -17.37 -20.19
C ALA A 43 8.37 -18.52 -20.82
N SER A 44 7.38 -19.08 -20.12
CA SER A 44 6.45 -20.05 -20.70
C SER A 44 5.41 -19.42 -21.64
N GLY A 45 5.38 -18.09 -21.76
CA GLY A 45 4.42 -17.36 -22.59
C GLY A 45 3.01 -17.30 -22.02
N GLN A 46 2.79 -17.78 -20.79
CA GLN A 46 1.47 -17.76 -20.15
C GLN A 46 1.08 -16.38 -19.63
N VAL A 47 2.08 -15.53 -19.33
CA VAL A 47 1.89 -14.17 -18.83
C VAL A 47 2.82 -13.21 -19.55
N VAL A 48 2.28 -12.09 -20.03
CA VAL A 48 3.10 -11.01 -20.60
C VAL A 48 3.75 -10.23 -19.45
N ALA A 49 5.07 -10.03 -19.49
CA ALA A 49 5.80 -9.37 -18.39
C ALA A 49 5.21 -7.99 -17.99
N GLY A 50 4.83 -7.19 -19.00
CA GLY A 50 4.19 -5.88 -18.78
C GLY A 50 2.82 -5.92 -18.10
N HIS A 51 2.20 -7.12 -18.00
CA HIS A 51 0.94 -7.36 -17.32
C HIS A 51 1.10 -7.90 -15.89
N VAL A 52 2.34 -7.95 -15.38
CA VAL A 52 2.64 -8.35 -14.00
C VAL A 52 2.79 -7.12 -13.12
N LEU A 53 2.04 -7.07 -12.01
CA LEU A 53 2.29 -6.15 -10.90
C LEU A 53 2.72 -6.95 -9.66
N ALA A 54 3.98 -6.78 -9.28
CA ALA A 54 4.52 -7.32 -8.03
C ALA A 54 4.69 -6.19 -7.01
N VAL A 55 4.05 -6.33 -5.85
CA VAL A 55 3.96 -5.30 -4.82
C VAL A 55 4.70 -5.74 -3.56
N THR A 56 5.40 -4.82 -2.92
CA THR A 56 6.09 -5.00 -1.64
C THR A 56 5.96 -3.72 -0.77
N PHE A 57 6.60 -3.68 0.39
CA PHE A 57 6.45 -2.60 1.37
C PHE A 57 7.55 -1.54 1.29
N THR A 58 8.76 -1.91 0.86
CA THR A 58 9.90 -0.99 0.84
C THR A 58 10.45 -0.76 -0.56
N ALA A 59 10.97 0.44 -0.81
CA ALA A 59 11.62 0.78 -2.07
C ALA A 59 12.85 -0.13 -2.34
N ARG A 60 13.55 -0.52 -1.27
CA ARG A 60 14.67 -1.46 -1.31
C ARG A 60 14.20 -2.84 -1.78
N ALA A 61 13.18 -3.42 -1.14
CA ALA A 61 12.64 -4.73 -1.53
C ALA A 61 12.12 -4.70 -2.98
N ALA A 62 11.47 -3.61 -3.40
CA ALA A 62 11.02 -3.47 -4.79
C ALA A 62 12.20 -3.44 -5.77
N GLY A 63 13.30 -2.78 -5.39
CA GLY A 63 14.55 -2.76 -6.16
C GLY A 63 15.23 -4.12 -6.23
N GLU A 64 15.32 -4.84 -5.12
CA GLU A 64 15.87 -6.19 -5.06
C GLU A 64 15.03 -7.16 -5.91
N LEU A 65 13.70 -7.08 -5.83
CA LEU A 65 12.77 -7.89 -6.62
C LEU A 65 12.94 -7.63 -8.13
N ARG A 66 13.01 -6.35 -8.55
CA ARG A 66 13.30 -5.99 -9.96
C ARG A 66 14.62 -6.57 -10.45
N SER A 67 15.69 -6.43 -9.66
CA SER A 67 17.02 -6.93 -10.03
C SER A 67 17.04 -8.44 -10.23
N ARG A 68 16.36 -9.20 -9.34
CA ARG A 68 16.23 -10.65 -9.47
C ARG A 68 15.41 -11.05 -10.68
N LEU A 69 14.29 -10.38 -10.94
CA LEU A 69 13.45 -10.64 -12.11
C LEU A 69 14.19 -10.39 -13.43
N ARG A 70 14.98 -9.31 -13.51
CA ARG A 70 15.89 -9.04 -14.64
C ARG A 70 16.88 -10.17 -14.87
N GLN A 71 17.54 -10.65 -13.82
CA GLN A 71 18.49 -11.78 -13.94
C GLN A 71 17.82 -13.07 -14.44
N LEU A 72 16.52 -13.22 -14.20
CA LEU A 72 15.73 -14.36 -14.67
C LEU A 72 15.06 -14.11 -16.04
N GLY A 73 15.35 -12.99 -16.72
CA GLY A 73 14.80 -12.66 -18.04
C GLY A 73 13.39 -12.09 -18.04
N ALA A 74 12.93 -11.53 -16.91
CA ALA A 74 11.59 -10.96 -16.72
C ALA A 74 11.62 -9.43 -16.55
N ASP A 75 12.45 -8.72 -17.32
CA ASP A 75 12.67 -7.26 -17.22
C ASP A 75 11.42 -6.37 -17.34
N GLY A 76 10.36 -6.85 -18.01
CA GLY A 76 9.13 -6.08 -18.22
C GLY A 76 8.18 -6.03 -17.01
N VAL A 77 8.48 -6.75 -15.93
CA VAL A 77 7.62 -6.85 -14.74
C VAL A 77 7.62 -5.54 -13.94
N SER A 78 6.43 -5.05 -13.59
CA SER A 78 6.29 -3.90 -12.69
C SER A 78 6.43 -4.34 -11.23
N ALA A 79 7.62 -4.24 -10.66
CA ALA A 79 7.86 -4.44 -9.22
C ALA A 79 7.97 -3.10 -8.47
N ARG A 80 7.02 -2.83 -7.56
CA ARG A 80 6.80 -1.52 -6.90
C ARG A 80 6.38 -1.69 -5.43
N THR A 81 6.37 -0.60 -4.66
CA THR A 81 5.61 -0.58 -3.40
C THR A 81 4.13 -0.30 -3.65
N PHE A 82 3.25 -0.56 -2.68
CA PHE A 82 1.84 -0.17 -2.74
C PHE A 82 1.68 1.31 -3.13
N HIS A 83 2.36 2.20 -2.40
CA HIS A 83 2.35 3.64 -2.67
C HIS A 83 2.88 4.00 -4.06
N ALA A 84 3.98 3.37 -4.51
CA ALA A 84 4.55 3.68 -5.83
C ALA A 84 3.68 3.16 -7.00
N ALA A 85 2.92 2.08 -6.77
CA ALA A 85 1.93 1.58 -7.72
C ALA A 85 0.70 2.51 -7.74
N ALA A 86 0.14 2.81 -6.57
CA ALA A 86 -1.00 3.71 -6.41
C ALA A 86 -0.72 5.10 -6.99
N LEU A 87 0.43 5.71 -6.65
CA LEU A 87 0.82 7.01 -7.18
C LEU A 87 0.91 7.03 -8.71
N ALA A 88 1.47 5.98 -9.32
CA ALA A 88 1.60 5.93 -10.76
C ALA A 88 0.24 5.78 -11.46
N GLN A 89 -0.65 4.97 -10.90
CA GLN A 89 -2.02 4.83 -11.41
C GLN A 89 -2.81 6.13 -11.21
N LEU A 90 -2.80 6.69 -10.01
CA LEU A 90 -3.52 7.92 -9.71
C LEU A 90 -3.01 9.08 -10.58
N LYS A 91 -1.70 9.25 -10.77
CA LYS A 91 -1.17 10.26 -11.70
C LYS A 91 -1.65 10.07 -13.13
N TYR A 92 -1.72 8.83 -13.60
CA TYR A 92 -2.16 8.52 -14.96
C TYR A 92 -3.65 8.83 -15.16
N PHE A 93 -4.49 8.51 -14.16
CA PHE A 93 -5.93 8.67 -14.24
C PHE A 93 -6.47 9.99 -13.66
N ALA A 94 -5.65 10.78 -12.97
CA ALA A 94 -6.08 12.02 -12.31
C ALA A 94 -6.88 12.98 -13.21
N PRO A 95 -6.52 13.20 -14.49
CA PRO A 95 -7.34 14.05 -15.37
C PRO A 95 -8.79 13.55 -15.56
N ARG A 96 -9.00 12.24 -15.50
CA ARG A 96 -10.32 11.59 -15.64
C ARG A 96 -11.10 11.54 -14.33
N VAL A 97 -10.42 11.21 -13.23
CA VAL A 97 -11.09 10.92 -11.93
C VAL A 97 -11.09 12.09 -10.95
N LEU A 98 -10.13 13.01 -11.07
CA LEU A 98 -10.01 14.21 -10.23
C LEU A 98 -10.28 15.50 -11.00
N GLY A 99 -10.46 15.43 -12.33
CA GLY A 99 -10.63 16.61 -13.19
C GLY A 99 -9.38 17.49 -13.31
N GLY A 100 -8.21 16.98 -12.94
CA GLY A 100 -6.97 17.76 -12.87
C GLY A 100 -5.75 16.94 -12.44
N PRO A 101 -4.63 17.58 -12.10
CA PRO A 101 -3.46 16.89 -11.54
C PRO A 101 -3.77 16.37 -10.12
N ILE A 102 -2.96 15.42 -9.65
CA ILE A 102 -3.01 15.01 -8.25
C ILE A 102 -2.66 16.20 -7.33
N PRO A 103 -3.34 16.35 -6.17
CA PRO A 103 -2.91 17.33 -5.19
C PRO A 103 -1.51 17.02 -4.65
N PRO A 104 -0.76 18.03 -4.16
CA PRO A 104 0.58 17.84 -3.62
C PRO A 104 0.55 16.98 -2.36
N LEU A 105 1.66 16.28 -2.10
CA LEU A 105 1.83 15.55 -0.85
C LEU A 105 2.25 16.51 0.27
N VAL A 106 1.77 16.28 1.49
CA VAL A 106 2.17 17.01 2.70
C VAL A 106 3.67 16.91 2.90
N GLU A 107 4.37 18.06 2.88
CA GLU A 107 5.82 18.11 3.05
C GLU A 107 6.26 17.87 4.50
N ASN A 108 5.47 18.33 5.48
CA ASN A 108 5.82 18.25 6.90
C ASN A 108 4.62 17.82 7.75
N LYS A 109 4.38 16.50 7.82
CA LYS A 109 3.33 15.89 8.65
C LYS A 109 3.47 16.26 10.12
N ALA A 110 4.70 16.27 10.65
CA ALA A 110 4.97 16.60 12.04
C ALA A 110 4.48 18.00 12.45
N ARG A 111 4.62 19.00 11.56
CA ARG A 111 4.11 20.36 11.81
C ARG A 111 2.59 20.40 11.91
N LEU A 112 1.88 19.66 11.04
CA LEU A 112 0.41 19.60 11.08
C LEU A 112 -0.07 18.87 12.34
N VAL A 113 0.59 17.77 12.70
CA VAL A 113 0.27 17.01 13.93
C VAL A 113 0.54 17.84 15.18
N ALA A 114 1.64 18.60 15.23
CA ALA A 114 1.92 19.51 16.34
C ALA A 114 0.83 20.58 16.50
N ALA A 115 0.40 21.19 15.39
CA ALA A 115 -0.69 22.16 15.39
C ALA A 115 -2.03 21.54 15.86
N ALA A 116 -2.33 20.31 15.41
CA ALA A 116 -3.50 19.56 15.84
C ALA A 116 -3.46 19.22 17.33
N ALA A 117 -2.31 18.83 17.87
CA ALA A 117 -2.12 18.60 19.31
C ALA A 117 -2.35 19.88 20.13
N SER A 118 -1.81 21.02 19.70
CA SER A 118 -2.06 22.31 20.34
C SER A 118 -3.55 22.70 20.32
N ALA A 119 -4.25 22.43 19.21
CA ALA A 119 -5.67 22.75 19.07
C ALA A 119 -6.58 21.98 20.05
N VAL A 120 -6.11 20.86 20.62
CA VAL A 120 -6.81 20.07 21.65
C VAL A 120 -6.27 20.31 23.07
N GLY A 121 -5.47 21.37 23.24
CA GLY A 121 -4.91 21.77 24.53
C GLY A 121 -3.76 20.90 25.03
N ALA A 122 -3.08 20.17 24.15
CA ALA A 122 -1.85 19.45 24.48
C ALA A 122 -0.61 20.31 24.16
N HIS A 123 0.46 20.13 24.92
CA HIS A 123 1.75 20.79 24.64
C HIS A 123 2.58 19.90 23.71
N PRO A 124 2.79 20.29 22.43
CA PRO A 124 3.47 19.43 21.48
C PRO A 124 4.98 19.37 21.75
N ASP A 125 5.45 18.22 22.20
CA ASP A 125 6.86 17.86 22.14
C ASP A 125 7.13 16.82 21.04
N ARG A 126 8.41 16.48 20.84
CA ARG A 126 8.82 15.54 19.78
C ARG A 126 8.24 14.14 19.96
N ALA A 127 8.11 13.66 21.21
CA ALA A 127 7.59 12.33 21.49
C ALA A 127 6.09 12.27 21.23
N LEU A 128 5.33 13.24 21.77
CA LEU A 128 3.90 13.37 21.55
C LEU A 128 3.56 13.49 20.07
N VAL A 129 4.28 14.32 19.31
CA VAL A 129 4.03 14.50 17.87
C VAL A 129 4.28 13.20 17.10
N ARG A 130 5.34 12.47 17.42
CA ARG A 130 5.63 11.16 16.81
C ARG A 130 4.53 10.16 17.13
N ASP A 131 4.16 10.04 18.39
CA ASP A 131 3.20 9.03 18.85
C ASP A 131 1.79 9.34 18.32
N LEU A 132 1.39 10.61 18.30
CA LEU A 132 0.13 11.05 17.71
C LEU A 132 0.09 10.85 16.20
N ALA A 133 1.20 11.08 15.49
CA ALA A 133 1.30 10.78 14.07
C ALA A 133 1.11 9.28 13.79
N GLY A 134 1.66 8.42 14.67
CA GLY A 134 1.47 6.97 14.61
C GLY A 134 0.02 6.54 14.85
N GLU A 135 -0.69 7.17 15.79
CA GLU A 135 -2.12 6.93 16.00
C GLU A 135 -2.96 7.32 14.78
N ILE A 136 -2.67 8.49 14.18
CA ILE A 136 -3.34 8.95 12.97
C ILE A 136 -3.09 7.99 11.80
N GLU A 137 -1.83 7.57 11.60
CA GLU A 137 -1.47 6.61 10.55
C GLU A 137 -2.18 5.26 10.76
N TRP A 138 -2.17 4.73 11.99
CA TRP A 138 -2.88 3.49 12.31
C TRP A 138 -4.38 3.60 12.02
N ALA A 139 -5.01 4.70 12.43
CA ALA A 139 -6.44 4.93 12.20
C ALA A 139 -6.74 4.94 10.70
N LYS A 140 -5.98 5.71 9.92
CA LYS A 140 -6.16 5.85 8.47
C LYS A 140 -5.93 4.54 7.72
N THR A 141 -4.83 3.84 8.02
CA THR A 141 -4.51 2.54 7.41
C THR A 141 -5.50 1.45 7.81
N SER A 142 -6.18 1.60 8.94
CA SER A 142 -7.26 0.73 9.41
C SER A 142 -8.66 1.17 8.95
N LEU A 143 -8.75 2.22 8.10
CA LEU A 143 -10.01 2.78 7.59
C LEU A 143 -10.95 3.29 8.71
N ILE A 144 -10.39 3.89 9.76
CA ILE A 144 -11.13 4.44 10.90
C ILE A 144 -11.24 5.95 10.73
N ALA A 145 -12.46 6.48 10.75
CA ALA A 145 -12.72 7.92 10.72
C ALA A 145 -12.42 8.57 12.09
N PRO A 146 -12.13 9.89 12.14
CA PRO A 146 -11.82 10.58 13.39
C PRO A 146 -12.87 10.42 14.50
N GLU A 147 -14.15 10.44 14.12
CA GLU A 147 -15.30 10.26 15.02
C GLU A 147 -15.34 8.86 15.65
N ASP A 148 -14.88 7.84 14.93
CA ASP A 148 -14.87 6.44 15.36
C ASP A 148 -13.59 6.07 16.14
N TYR A 149 -12.57 6.94 16.11
CA TYR A 149 -11.25 6.63 16.67
C TYR A 149 -11.33 6.12 18.11
N ARG A 150 -12.15 6.76 18.95
CA ARG A 150 -12.25 6.41 20.38
C ARG A 150 -12.65 4.95 20.59
N ASP A 151 -13.75 4.54 19.97
CA ASP A 151 -14.33 3.23 20.20
C ASP A 151 -13.46 2.14 19.55
N ARG A 152 -12.89 2.45 18.38
CA ARG A 152 -12.00 1.54 17.65
C ARG A 152 -10.64 1.36 18.33
N ALA A 153 -10.06 2.43 18.89
CA ALA A 153 -8.81 2.37 19.64
C ALA A 153 -8.99 1.56 20.94
N ALA A 154 -10.12 1.75 21.63
CA ALA A 154 -10.47 0.97 22.81
C ALA A 154 -10.67 -0.53 22.49
N ALA A 155 -11.41 -0.84 21.42
CA ALA A 155 -11.62 -2.22 20.99
C ALA A 155 -10.31 -2.92 20.55
N ALA A 156 -9.33 -2.16 20.07
CA ALA A 156 -8.02 -2.64 19.67
C ALA A 156 -6.96 -2.62 20.80
N ASP A 157 -7.37 -2.35 22.05
CA ASP A 157 -6.50 -2.28 23.24
C ASP A 157 -5.26 -1.37 23.05
N ARG A 158 -5.46 -0.23 22.37
CA ARG A 158 -4.37 0.69 22.06
C ARG A 158 -3.97 1.52 23.28
N HIS A 159 -2.68 1.82 23.36
CA HIS A 159 -2.14 2.76 24.34
C HIS A 159 -1.75 4.04 23.61
N ALA A 160 -2.61 5.05 23.69
CA ALA A 160 -2.43 6.32 22.98
C ALA A 160 -1.72 7.37 23.86
N PRO A 161 -1.02 8.36 23.26
CA PRO A 161 -0.27 9.37 24.03
C PRO A 161 -1.16 10.41 24.72
N LEU A 162 -2.46 10.42 24.43
CA LEU A 162 -3.49 11.25 25.05
C LEU A 162 -4.76 10.41 25.24
N GLU A 163 -5.70 10.91 26.05
CA GLU A 163 -7.07 10.38 26.11
C GLU A 163 -7.66 10.20 24.70
N PHE A 164 -8.30 9.06 24.42
CA PHE A 164 -8.75 8.73 23.06
C PHE A 164 -9.64 9.80 22.42
N GLY A 165 -10.50 10.46 23.22
CA GLY A 165 -11.32 11.57 22.72
C GLY A 165 -10.49 12.77 22.23
N LYS A 166 -9.36 13.06 22.90
CA LYS A 166 -8.43 14.10 22.44
C LYS A 166 -7.66 13.66 21.20
N VAL A 167 -7.29 12.39 21.08
CA VAL A 167 -6.63 11.87 19.88
C VAL A 167 -7.56 11.92 18.67
N GLY A 168 -8.82 11.48 18.82
CA GLY A 168 -9.82 11.60 17.74
C GLY A 168 -10.06 13.06 17.32
N ALA A 169 -10.15 13.97 18.30
CA ALA A 169 -10.26 15.40 18.01
C ALA A 169 -9.00 15.95 17.31
N ALA A 170 -7.79 15.56 17.73
CA ALA A 170 -6.56 15.98 17.07
C ALA A 170 -6.45 15.38 15.65
N TYR A 171 -6.87 14.14 15.45
CA TYR A 171 -6.95 13.52 14.13
C TYR A 171 -7.89 14.31 13.22
N ALA A 172 -9.09 14.68 13.68
CA ALA A 172 -10.01 15.53 12.92
C ALA A 172 -9.38 16.89 12.57
N ARG A 173 -8.65 17.53 13.50
CA ARG A 173 -7.94 18.79 13.24
C ARG A 173 -6.82 18.64 12.23
N TYR A 174 -6.10 17.52 12.25
CA TYR A 174 -5.06 17.20 11.28
C TYR A 174 -5.66 17.05 9.88
N GLU A 175 -6.74 16.27 9.74
CA GLU A 175 -7.43 16.07 8.45
C GLU A 175 -7.97 17.38 7.89
N GLN A 176 -8.58 18.23 8.73
CA GLN A 176 -9.05 19.56 8.33
C GLN A 176 -7.89 20.44 7.85
N ALA A 177 -6.81 20.56 8.64
CA ALA A 177 -5.68 21.41 8.29
C ALA A 177 -4.97 20.99 7.00
N LYS A 178 -4.94 19.68 6.72
CA LYS A 178 -4.45 19.11 5.48
C LYS A 178 -5.39 19.42 4.31
N SER A 179 -6.70 19.27 4.52
CA SER A 179 -7.72 19.61 3.53
C SER A 179 -7.71 21.10 3.17
N ASP A 180 -7.51 21.98 4.14
CA ASP A 180 -7.42 23.44 3.93
C ASP A 180 -6.20 23.83 3.05
N GLN A 181 -5.16 22.99 3.03
CA GLN A 181 -3.99 23.15 2.15
C GLN A 181 -4.21 22.52 0.77
N GLY A 182 -5.34 21.84 0.55
CA GLY A 182 -5.57 21.05 -0.66
C GLY A 182 -4.50 19.98 -0.89
N ALA A 183 -3.94 19.41 0.19
CA ALA A 183 -2.86 18.44 0.13
C ALA A 183 -3.32 17.03 0.51
N LEU A 184 -2.55 16.02 0.12
CA LEU A 184 -2.73 14.62 0.51
C LEU A 184 -1.54 14.15 1.35
N ASP A 185 -1.75 13.24 2.28
CA ASP A 185 -0.64 12.44 2.84
C ASP A 185 -0.52 11.08 2.15
N PHE A 186 0.41 10.25 2.61
CA PHE A 186 0.66 8.94 2.02
C PHE A 186 -0.52 7.98 2.19
N GLU A 187 -1.25 8.08 3.29
CA GLU A 187 -2.43 7.24 3.52
C GLU A 187 -3.59 7.67 2.60
N ASP A 188 -3.79 8.98 2.41
CA ASP A 188 -4.79 9.49 1.47
C ASP A 188 -4.50 9.06 0.05
N LEU A 189 -3.23 8.98 -0.35
CA LEU A 189 -2.87 8.53 -1.68
C LEU A 189 -3.46 7.15 -1.98
N LEU A 190 -3.38 6.22 -1.03
CA LEU A 190 -3.97 4.89 -1.19
C LEU A 190 -5.51 4.97 -1.18
N LEU A 191 -6.08 5.74 -0.26
CA LEU A 191 -7.53 5.88 -0.11
C LEU A 191 -8.19 6.50 -1.35
N VAL A 192 -7.63 7.60 -1.86
CA VAL A 192 -8.08 8.28 -3.07
C VAL A 192 -7.91 7.37 -4.29
N THR A 193 -6.82 6.60 -4.36
CA THR A 193 -6.64 5.62 -5.45
C THR A 193 -7.71 4.55 -5.41
N ALA A 194 -7.93 3.92 -4.25
CA ALA A 194 -8.96 2.88 -4.09
C ALA A 194 -10.35 3.44 -4.44
N TYR A 195 -10.73 4.58 -3.86
CA TYR A 195 -12.01 5.23 -4.14
C TYR A 195 -12.19 5.61 -5.62
N SER A 196 -11.13 6.12 -6.26
CA SER A 196 -11.18 6.49 -7.68
C SER A 196 -11.47 5.28 -8.56
N LEU A 197 -10.83 4.13 -8.27
CA LEU A 197 -11.05 2.88 -9.00
C LEU A 197 -12.43 2.29 -8.71
N GLU A 198 -12.89 2.32 -7.47
CA GLU A 198 -14.24 1.86 -7.10
C GLU A 198 -15.35 2.67 -7.77
N SER A 199 -15.14 3.98 -7.90
CA SER A 199 -16.14 4.90 -8.44
C SER A 199 -16.12 5.02 -9.97
N HIS A 200 -15.02 4.66 -10.62
CA HIS A 200 -14.84 4.76 -12.07
C HIS A 200 -14.54 3.39 -12.67
N ARG A 201 -15.61 2.66 -13.04
CA ARG A 201 -15.52 1.30 -13.59
C ARG A 201 -14.62 1.22 -14.81
N ASP A 202 -14.69 2.19 -15.71
CA ASP A 202 -13.85 2.28 -16.91
C ASP A 202 -12.35 2.36 -16.58
N VAL A 203 -11.99 3.06 -15.52
CA VAL A 203 -10.61 3.15 -15.04
C VAL A 203 -10.18 1.84 -14.37
N CYS A 204 -11.03 1.26 -13.52
CA CYS A 204 -10.78 -0.03 -12.89
C CYS A 204 -10.57 -1.15 -13.92
N ASP A 205 -11.43 -1.20 -14.94
CA ASP A 205 -11.34 -2.18 -16.02
C ASP A 205 -10.04 -2.03 -16.82
N GLU A 206 -9.55 -0.79 -17.01
CA GLU A 206 -8.27 -0.53 -17.65
C GLU A 206 -7.08 -1.01 -16.80
N VAL A 207 -7.11 -0.79 -15.48
CA VAL A 207 -6.10 -1.31 -14.55
C VAL A 207 -6.08 -2.84 -14.55
N ARG A 208 -7.26 -3.48 -14.42
CA ARG A 208 -7.42 -4.94 -14.49
C ARG A 208 -7.10 -5.50 -15.87
N ALA A 209 -7.28 -4.72 -16.94
CA ALA A 209 -6.89 -5.11 -18.29
C ALA A 209 -5.38 -5.14 -18.46
N ARG A 210 -4.73 -4.12 -17.92
CA ARG A 210 -3.27 -3.97 -17.94
C ARG A 210 -2.58 -5.00 -17.07
N TYR A 211 -3.03 -5.18 -15.83
CA TYR A 211 -2.40 -6.11 -14.88
C TYR A 211 -3.25 -7.37 -14.75
N ARG A 212 -2.73 -8.49 -15.25
CA ARG A 212 -3.41 -9.79 -15.27
C ARG A 212 -2.77 -10.80 -14.33
N TYR A 213 -1.67 -10.41 -13.69
CA TYR A 213 -0.92 -11.26 -12.78
C TYR A 213 -0.40 -10.41 -11.61
N PHE A 214 -1.02 -10.60 -10.46
CA PHE A 214 -0.67 -9.86 -9.25
C PHE A 214 0.13 -10.74 -8.29
N VAL A 215 1.12 -10.14 -7.67
CA VAL A 215 1.92 -10.75 -6.61
C VAL A 215 2.09 -9.75 -5.49
N VAL A 216 1.89 -10.18 -4.26
CA VAL A 216 2.16 -9.38 -3.06
C VAL A 216 3.21 -10.13 -2.25
N ASP A 217 4.37 -9.51 -2.04
CA ASP A 217 5.37 -9.98 -1.09
C ASP A 217 5.07 -9.38 0.29
N GLU A 218 5.46 -10.09 1.35
CA GLU A 218 5.16 -9.72 2.75
C GLU A 218 3.66 -9.52 3.02
N TYR A 219 2.80 -10.41 2.50
CA TYR A 219 1.34 -10.28 2.62
C TYR A 219 0.85 -10.17 4.07
N GLN A 220 1.57 -10.73 5.04
CA GLN A 220 1.23 -10.62 6.46
C GLN A 220 1.27 -9.18 7.00
N ASP A 221 1.95 -8.26 6.31
CA ASP A 221 2.04 -6.85 6.70
C ASP A 221 0.97 -5.97 6.02
N VAL A 222 0.07 -6.56 5.22
CA VAL A 222 -1.00 -5.85 4.50
C VAL A 222 -2.04 -5.33 5.49
N ASN A 223 -2.20 -4.00 5.53
CA ASN A 223 -3.23 -3.35 6.35
C ASN A 223 -4.59 -3.29 5.62
N PRO A 224 -5.70 -2.99 6.31
CA PRO A 224 -7.04 -2.94 5.70
C PRO A 224 -7.15 -2.00 4.48
N LEU A 225 -6.49 -0.84 4.50
CA LEU A 225 -6.50 0.08 3.37
C LEU A 225 -5.77 -0.49 2.14
N GLN A 226 -4.64 -1.15 2.34
CA GLN A 226 -3.92 -1.86 1.28
C GLN A 226 -4.70 -3.06 0.76
N GLN A 227 -5.39 -3.79 1.64
CA GLN A 227 -6.28 -4.88 1.26
C GLN A 227 -7.42 -4.36 0.38
N ARG A 228 -8.08 -3.26 0.78
CA ARG A 228 -9.11 -2.61 -0.04
C ARG A 228 -8.60 -2.25 -1.43
N LEU A 229 -7.41 -1.66 -1.52
CA LEU A 229 -6.80 -1.34 -2.82
C LEU A 229 -6.49 -2.61 -3.63
N LEU A 230 -6.02 -3.67 -2.99
CA LEU A 230 -5.76 -4.95 -3.64
C LEU A 230 -7.05 -5.59 -4.19
N ASP A 231 -8.14 -5.56 -3.43
CA ASP A 231 -9.44 -6.10 -3.86
C ASP A 231 -9.98 -5.40 -5.11
N VAL A 232 -9.70 -4.10 -5.26
CA VAL A 232 -10.11 -3.32 -6.42
C VAL A 232 -9.17 -3.55 -7.63
N TRP A 233 -7.91 -3.92 -7.39
CA TRP A 233 -6.97 -4.30 -8.44
C TRP A 233 -7.24 -5.67 -9.05
N LEU A 234 -7.76 -6.62 -8.27
CA LEU A 234 -8.09 -7.99 -8.69
C LEU A 234 -9.44 -8.06 -9.38
#